data_AF-G3IPZ9-F1
#
_entry.id   AF-G3IPZ9-F1
#
_cell.length_a   1.000
_cell.length_b   1.000
_cell.length_c   1.000
_cell.angle_alpha   90.00
_cell.angle_beta   90.00
_cell.angle_gamma   90.00
#
_symmetry.space_group_name_H-M   'P 1'
#
loop_
_entity.id
_entity.type
_entity.pdbx_description
1 polymer ?
#
loop_
_entity_poly.entity_id
_entity_poly.type
_entity_poly.pdbx_seq_one_letter_code
_entity_poly.pdbx_strand_id
1 'polypeptide(L)' 'MSGFEEGSELNGFEGTDMKDMRLEAEAVVNDVFFAVNSMFVSKSLRCADDVAYINVETKERNRYCLELTEAGLRVTHFYL' A
#
# COMPACT_ATOMS: atom_id res chain seq x y z
N MET A 1 -40.81 -20.79 -1.37
CA MET A 1 -41.24 -20.08 -0.14
C MET A 1 -40.93 -20.96 1.06
N SER A 2 -40.67 -20.32 2.20
CA SER A 2 -40.00 -20.80 3.43
C SER A 2 -38.47 -20.78 3.28
N GLY A 3 -37.70 -19.81 3.74
CA GLY A 3 -37.94 -18.84 4.83
C GLY A 3 -37.65 -19.51 6.17
N PHE A 4 -36.44 -19.34 6.71
CA PHE A 4 -36.15 -18.75 8.02
C PHE A 4 -34.65 -18.86 8.33
N GLU A 5 -34.16 -17.79 8.94
CA GLU A 5 -32.79 -17.37 9.17
C GLU A 5 -32.09 -18.21 10.25
N GLU A 6 -30.80 -18.49 10.08
CA GLU A 6 -29.93 -18.90 11.19
C GLU A 6 -28.63 -18.09 11.11
N GLY A 7 -28.35 -17.40 12.21
CA GLY A 7 -27.51 -16.21 12.28
C GLY A 7 -26.09 -16.41 11.79
N SER A 8 -25.64 -15.48 10.95
CA SER A 8 -24.22 -15.17 10.87
C SER A 8 -23.85 -14.43 12.17
N GLU A 9 -23.64 -15.21 13.22
CA GLU A 9 -22.86 -14.79 14.37
C GLU A 9 -21.48 -14.43 13.81
N LEU A 10 -21.29 -13.16 13.44
CA LEU A 10 -19.99 -12.60 13.11
C LEU A 10 -19.22 -12.56 14.44
N ASN A 11 -18.73 -13.74 14.82
CA ASN A 11 -17.85 -13.95 15.93
C ASN A 11 -16.69 -12.99 15.75
N GLY A 12 -16.50 -12.12 16.73
CA GLY A 12 -15.36 -11.21 16.83
C GLY A 12 -14.06 -12.01 16.96
N PHE A 13 -13.55 -12.46 15.83
CA PHE A 13 -12.13 -12.64 15.64
C PHE A 13 -11.59 -11.28 15.23
N GLU A 14 -10.79 -10.67 16.09
CA GLU A 14 -9.67 -9.81 15.69
C GLU A 14 -8.72 -10.63 14.80
N GLY A 15 -9.23 -11.07 13.65
CA GLY A 15 -8.47 -11.67 12.58
C GLY A 15 -7.80 -10.51 11.90
N THR A 16 -6.53 -10.33 12.24
CA THR A 16 -5.59 -9.46 11.58
C THR A 16 -5.87 -9.46 10.08
N ASP A 17 -6.56 -8.42 9.60
CA ASP A 17 -6.60 -8.08 8.18
C ASP A 17 -5.17 -7.61 7.90
N MET A 18 -4.23 -8.56 7.81
CA MET A 18 -2.83 -8.30 7.47
C MET A 18 -2.86 -7.83 6.03
N LYS A 19 -3.17 -6.55 5.86
CA LYS A 19 -3.05 -5.84 4.60
C LYS A 19 -1.57 -5.82 4.29
N ASP A 20 -1.17 -6.75 3.44
CA ASP A 20 0.18 -6.89 2.97
C ASP A 20 0.59 -5.56 2.30
N MET A 21 1.28 -4.67 3.04
CA MET A 21 1.55 -3.30 2.56
C MET A 21 2.36 -3.30 1.27
N ARG A 22 3.08 -4.39 1.01
CA ARG A 22 3.73 -4.60 -0.27
C ARG A 22 2.74 -4.70 -1.43
N LEU A 23 1.67 -5.48 -1.27
CA LEU A 23 0.65 -5.64 -2.31
C LEU A 23 -0.08 -4.32 -2.57
N GLU A 24 -0.39 -3.59 -1.51
CA GLU A 24 -0.98 -2.25 -1.58
C GLU A 24 -0.04 -1.26 -2.28
N ALA A 25 1.26 -1.31 -1.97
CA ALA A 25 2.26 -0.50 -2.66
C ALA A 25 2.36 -0.84 -4.15
N GLU A 26 2.33 -2.12 -4.53
CA GLU A 26 2.34 -2.55 -5.93
C GLU A 26 1.08 -2.09 -6.67
N ALA A 27 -0.09 -2.15 -6.03
CA ALA A 27 -1.35 -1.65 -6.58
C ALA A 27 -1.32 -0.13 -6.78
N VAL A 28 -0.85 0.64 -5.79
CA VAL A 28 -0.68 2.09 -5.89
C VAL A 28 0.25 2.45 -7.04
N VAL A 29 1.40 1.77 -7.13
CA VAL A 29 2.36 1.98 -8.23
C VAL A 29 1.64 1.76 -9.56
N ASN A 30 0.89 0.67 -9.74
CA ASN A 30 0.21 0.36 -11.00
C ASN A 30 -0.84 1.41 -11.38
N ASP A 31 -1.62 1.89 -10.40
CA ASP A 31 -2.73 2.81 -10.62
C ASP A 31 -2.26 4.19 -11.08
N VAL A 32 -1.15 4.70 -10.51
CA VAL A 32 -0.66 6.07 -10.80
C VAL A 32 0.62 6.14 -11.62
N PHE A 33 1.19 5.00 -12.05
CA PHE A 33 2.45 4.96 -12.82
C PHE A 33 2.43 5.89 -14.04
N PHE A 34 1.28 6.00 -14.72
CA PHE A 34 1.12 6.81 -15.93
C PHE A 34 1.38 8.32 -15.70
N ALA A 35 1.25 8.79 -14.47
CA ALA A 35 1.38 10.20 -14.12
C ALA A 35 2.84 10.64 -13.92
N VAL A 36 3.76 9.70 -13.74
CA VAL A 36 5.15 9.94 -13.33
C VAL A 36 6.14 9.42 -14.37
N ASN A 37 7.44 9.70 -14.19
CA ASN A 37 8.48 9.18 -15.09
C ASN A 37 8.87 7.73 -14.74
N SER A 38 8.98 7.44 -13.45
CA SER A 38 9.23 6.10 -12.94
C SER A 38 8.67 5.96 -11.53
N MET A 39 8.15 4.78 -11.19
CA MET A 39 7.66 4.46 -9.85
C MET A 39 7.78 2.97 -9.58
N PHE A 40 8.29 2.60 -8.42
CA PHE A 40 8.53 1.20 -8.06
C PHE A 40 8.62 1.02 -6.55
N VAL A 41 8.20 -0.14 -6.07
CA VAL A 41 8.42 -0.56 -4.68
C VAL A 41 9.92 -0.77 -4.45
N SER A 42 10.45 -0.22 -3.37
CA SER A 42 11.86 -0.26 -3.02
C SER A 42 12.29 -1.68 -2.68
N LYS A 43 13.29 -2.19 -3.39
CA LYS A 43 13.88 -3.52 -3.13
C LYS A 43 14.97 -3.49 -2.06
N SER A 44 15.47 -2.30 -1.73
CA SER A 44 16.56 -2.09 -0.77
C SER A 44 16.06 -1.78 0.64
N LEU A 45 14.83 -1.28 0.75
CA LEU A 45 14.20 -0.95 2.03
C LEU A 45 13.23 -2.05 2.44
N ARG A 46 12.99 -2.17 3.75
CA ARG A 46 12.12 -3.19 4.33
C ARG A 46 10.71 -3.06 3.75
N CYS A 47 10.22 -4.10 3.09
CA CYS A 47 8.81 -4.26 2.75
C CYS A 47 8.30 -5.46 3.53
N ALA A 48 7.52 -5.19 4.57
CA ALA A 48 6.89 -6.15 5.45
C ALA A 48 5.37 -5.89 5.48
N ASP A 49 4.62 -6.71 6.20
CA ASP A 49 3.16 -6.61 6.30
C ASP A 49 2.71 -5.22 6.80
N ASP A 50 3.49 -4.57 7.66
CA ASP A 50 3.17 -3.30 8.31
C ASP A 50 3.69 -2.05 7.58
N VAL A 51 4.68 -2.21 6.70
CA VAL A 51 5.33 -1.09 6.01
C VAL A 51 5.88 -1.48 4.65
N ALA A 52 5.68 -0.61 3.66
CA ALA A 52 6.33 -0.70 2.36
C ALA A 52 6.92 0.65 1.95
N TYR A 53 7.98 0.62 1.14
CA TYR A 53 8.60 1.84 0.61
C TYR A 53 8.42 1.91 -0.89
N ILE A 54 8.07 3.07 -1.41
CA ILE A 54 7.86 3.34 -2.82
C ILE A 54 8.78 4.46 -3.25
N ASN A 55 9.58 4.23 -4.29
CA ASN A 55 10.35 5.28 -4.92
C ASN A 55 9.61 5.80 -6.13
N VAL A 56 9.54 7.12 -6.26
CA VAL A 56 8.89 7.79 -7.39
C VAL A 56 9.82 8.87 -7.96
N GLU A 57 9.92 8.90 -9.28
CA GLU A 57 10.53 9.96 -10.06
C GLU A 57 9.44 10.64 -10.88
N THR A 58 9.17 11.90 -10.57
CA THR A 58 8.18 12.74 -11.26
C THR A 58 8.64 13.11 -12.68
N LYS A 59 7.73 13.65 -13.51
CA LYS A 59 8.07 14.10 -14.87
C LYS A 59 9.06 15.27 -14.87
N GLU A 60 9.09 16.02 -13.78
CA GLU A 60 10.03 17.09 -13.50
C GLU A 60 11.40 16.57 -13.00
N ARG A 61 11.60 15.25 -12.98
CA ARG A 61 12.79 14.54 -12.48
C ARG A 61 13.06 14.65 -10.97
N ASN A 62 12.11 15.20 -10.20
CA ASN A 62 12.21 15.15 -8.74
C ASN A 62 11.97 13.73 -8.24
N ARG A 63 12.78 13.28 -7.28
CA ARG A 63 12.72 11.94 -6.72
C ARG A 63 12.31 11.96 -5.26
N TYR A 64 11.37 11.08 -4.91
CA TYR A 64 10.84 10.95 -3.55
C TYR A 64 10.86 9.49 -3.12
N CYS A 65 11.16 9.27 -1.85
CA CYS A 65 10.92 7.98 -1.19
C CYS A 65 9.72 8.13 -0.27
N LEU A 66 8.67 7.37 -0.57
CA LEU A 66 7.43 7.33 0.19
C LEU A 66 7.43 6.08 1.06
N GLU A 67 6.99 6.22 2.30
CA GLU A 67 6.65 5.13 3.19
C GLU A 67 5.13 4.98 3.21
N LEU A 68 4.67 3.75 3.00
CA LEU A 68 3.29 3.35 3.07
C LEU A 68 3.09 2.50 4.33
N THR A 69 2.17 2.93 5.17
CA THR A 69 1.73 2.24 6.39
C THR A 69 0.21 2.33 6.50
N GLU A 70 -0.39 1.75 7.53
CA GLU A 70 -1.82 1.92 7.82
C GLU A 70 -2.23 3.40 8.03
N ALA A 71 -1.29 4.26 8.42
CA ALA A 71 -1.54 5.70 8.55
C ALA A 71 -1.58 6.44 7.19
N GLY A 72 -1.28 5.75 6.09
CA GLY A 72 -1.22 6.31 4.75
C GLY A 72 0.20 6.49 4.22
N LEU A 73 0.39 7.51 3.37
CA LEU A 73 1.63 7.79 2.66
C LEU A 73 2.42 8.95 3.31
N ARG A 74 3.68 8.71 3.63
CA ARG A 74 4.60 9.70 4.21
C ARG A 74 5.84 9.86 3.34
N VAL A 75 6.27 11.09 3.07
CA VAL A 75 7.56 11.34 2.40
C VAL A 75 8.69 11.20 3.42
N THR A 76 9.65 10.30 3.17
CA THR A 76 10.79 10.06 4.07
C THR A 76 12.07 10.71 3.59
N HIS A 77 12.29 10.76 2.27
CA HIS A 77 13.49 11.34 1.67
C HIS A 77 13.16 12.06 0.37
N PHE A 78 13.94 13.11 0.12
CA PHE A 78 13.98 13.88 -1.12
C PHE A 78 15.34 13.67 -1.78
N TYR A 79 15.35 13.33 -3.06
CA TYR A 79 16.57 13.33 -3.87
C TYR A 79 16.39 14.35 -4.99
N LEU A 80 17.33 15.28 -5.12
CA LEU A 80 17.43 16.25 -6.21
C LEU A 80 18.18 15.64 -7.41
#